data_AF-A0A183FAQ6-F1
#
_entry.id   AF-A0A183FAQ6-F1
#
_cell.length_a   1.000
_cell.length_b   1.000
_cell.length_c   1.000
_cell.angle_alpha   90.00
_cell.angle_beta   90.00
_cell.angle_gamma   90.00
#
_symmetry.space_group_name_H-M   'P 1'
#
loop_
_entity.id
_entity.type
_entity.pdbx_description
1 polymer ?
#
loop_
_entity_poly.entity_id
_entity_poly.type
_entity_poly.pdbx_seq_one_letter_code
_entity_poly.pdbx_strand_id
1 'polypeptide(L)'
;MDILPELSRVVTRFPPEPNGVLHIGHAKAININFGYAKAHGGECNLRFDDTNPEKEEEKFFTAIEDIVGWLGYKPARITHSSDYFQQLYEWAVELIRKGHAYVCHQRVEDIRGFDVQLSPWRTRPIEESLQLFEDMKHGKFDEGEATLRLKLVLEEGKVDP
;
A
#
# COMPACT_ATOMS: atom_id res chain seq x y z
N MET A 1 2.35 -8.37 -41.97
CA MET A 1 1.27 -8.91 -41.11
C MET A 1 1.64 -8.46 -39.72
N ASP A 2 1.23 -7.25 -39.37
CA ASP A 2 1.65 -6.58 -38.15
C ASP A 2 0.95 -7.25 -36.97
N ILE A 3 1.74 -7.80 -36.05
CA ILE A 3 1.27 -8.29 -34.77
C ILE A 3 0.98 -7.03 -33.95
N LEU A 4 -0.26 -6.55 -33.98
CA LEU A 4 -0.72 -5.58 -33.00
C LEU A 4 -0.49 -6.19 -31.61
N PRO A 5 0.16 -5.49 -30.67
CA PRO A 5 0.26 -5.97 -29.30
C PRO A 5 -1.15 -6.22 -28.80
N GLU A 6 -1.37 -7.42 -28.26
CA GLU A 6 -2.63 -7.85 -27.67
C GLU A 6 -3.16 -6.71 -26.77
N LEU A 7 -4.31 -6.13 -27.12
CA LEU A 7 -4.91 -5.03 -26.35
C LEU A 7 -5.01 -5.48 -24.89
N SER A 8 -4.28 -4.80 -24.01
CA SER A 8 -4.20 -5.16 -22.60
C SER A 8 -5.62 -5.21 -22.01
N ARG A 9 -6.03 -6.39 -21.53
CA ARG A 9 -7.33 -6.57 -20.87
C ARG A 9 -7.47 -5.61 -19.69
N VAL A 10 -8.70 -5.13 -19.44
CA VAL A 10 -9.01 -4.32 -18.25
C VAL A 10 -8.76 -5.17 -17.00
N VAL A 11 -7.99 -4.64 -16.06
CA VAL A 11 -7.78 -5.27 -14.74
C VAL A 11 -8.08 -4.24 -13.66
N THR A 12 -9.06 -4.54 -12.82
CA THR A 12 -9.43 -3.72 -11.65
C THR A 12 -9.22 -4.50 -10.36
N ARG A 13 -9.36 -3.81 -9.22
CA ARG A 13 -9.40 -4.47 -7.91
C ARG A 13 -10.29 -3.73 -6.93
N PHE A 14 -11.02 -4.47 -6.11
CA PHE A 14 -11.67 -3.98 -4.90
C PHE A 14 -10.76 -4.31 -3.70
N PRO A 15 -10.14 -3.30 -3.04
CA PRO A 15 -9.17 -3.55 -1.99
C PRO A 15 -9.67 -3.14 -0.58
N PRO A 16 -10.59 -3.89 0.05
CA PRO A 16 -11.04 -3.56 1.41
C PRO A 16 -9.99 -3.93 2.46
N GLU A 17 -9.91 -3.13 3.52
CA GLU A 17 -9.22 -3.51 4.75
C GLU A 17 -10.10 -4.53 5.52
N PRO A 18 -9.58 -5.68 5.96
CA PRO A 18 -10.35 -6.72 6.64
C PRO A 18 -10.46 -6.46 8.16
N ASN A 19 -10.84 -5.24 8.55
CA ASN A 19 -10.94 -4.79 9.94
C ASN A 19 -12.35 -4.35 10.36
N GLY A 20 -13.35 -4.56 9.51
CA GLY A 20 -14.72 -4.12 9.77
C GLY A 20 -15.73 -4.67 8.77
N VAL A 21 -17.01 -4.45 9.09
CA VAL A 21 -18.12 -4.87 8.21
C VAL A 21 -18.29 -3.85 7.08
N LEU A 22 -18.49 -4.35 5.86
CA LEU A 22 -18.80 -3.49 4.72
C LEU A 22 -20.18 -2.84 4.88
N HIS A 23 -20.24 -1.51 4.85
CA HIS A 23 -21.48 -0.74 4.72
C HIS A 23 -21.83 -0.38 3.27
N ILE A 24 -23.01 0.23 3.04
CA ILE A 24 -23.53 0.60 1.71
C ILE A 24 -22.56 1.41 0.83
N GLY A 25 -21.71 2.25 1.42
CA GLY A 25 -20.65 2.95 0.68
C GLY A 25 -19.73 2.02 -0.13
N HIS A 26 -19.43 0.83 0.40
CA HIS A 26 -18.60 -0.17 -0.30
C HIS A 26 -19.32 -0.79 -1.50
N ALA A 27 -20.65 -0.86 -1.48
CA ALA A 27 -21.41 -1.38 -2.62
C ALA A 27 -21.16 -0.57 -3.90
N LYS A 28 -20.91 0.74 -3.78
CA LYS A 28 -20.49 1.59 -4.91
C LYS A 28 -19.12 1.17 -5.43
N ALA A 29 -18.14 1.00 -4.55
CA ALA A 29 -16.78 0.60 -4.94
C ALA A 29 -16.76 -0.80 -5.58
N ILE A 30 -17.52 -1.75 -5.05
CA ILE A 30 -17.68 -3.10 -5.61
C ILE A 30 -18.27 -3.00 -7.02
N ASN A 31 -19.41 -2.32 -7.19
CA ASN A 31 -20.06 -2.19 -8.49
C ASN A 31 -19.19 -1.48 -9.53
N ILE A 32 -18.43 -0.46 -9.14
CA ILE A 32 -17.51 0.22 -10.07
C ILE A 32 -16.40 -0.73 -10.50
N ASN A 33 -15.70 -1.38 -9.56
CA ASN A 33 -14.55 -2.21 -9.93
C ASN A 33 -14.96 -3.47 -10.69
N PHE A 34 -15.89 -4.25 -10.14
CA PHE A 34 -16.32 -5.49 -10.75
C PHE A 34 -17.20 -5.26 -11.98
N GLY A 35 -18.10 -4.28 -11.93
CA GLY A 35 -18.97 -3.94 -13.04
C GLY A 35 -18.21 -3.39 -14.24
N TYR A 36 -17.19 -2.55 -14.02
CA TYR A 36 -16.34 -2.04 -15.11
C TYR A 36 -15.52 -3.17 -15.75
N ALA A 37 -14.87 -4.03 -14.96
CA ALA A 37 -14.17 -5.20 -15.50
C ALA A 37 -15.13 -6.09 -16.32
N LYS A 38 -16.32 -6.41 -15.78
CA LYS A 38 -17.32 -7.22 -16.47
C LYS A 38 -17.79 -6.59 -17.79
N ALA A 39 -18.06 -5.28 -17.82
CA ALA A 39 -18.51 -4.55 -19.00
C ALA A 39 -17.47 -4.53 -20.13
N HIS A 40 -16.19 -4.64 -19.79
CA HIS A 40 -15.08 -4.58 -20.73
C HIS A 40 -14.41 -5.95 -20.98
N GLY A 41 -15.02 -7.06 -20.54
CA GLY A 41 -14.44 -8.40 -20.68
C GLY A 41 -13.10 -8.58 -19.94
N GLY A 42 -12.88 -7.78 -18.91
CA GLY A 42 -11.70 -7.77 -18.07
C GLY A 42 -11.82 -8.62 -16.80
N GLU A 43 -10.87 -8.45 -15.90
CA GLU A 43 -10.77 -9.15 -14.62
C GLU A 43 -10.83 -8.17 -13.45
N CYS A 44 -11.45 -8.58 -12.35
CA CYS A 44 -11.42 -7.83 -11.09
C CYS A 44 -10.92 -8.74 -9.97
N ASN A 45 -9.87 -8.32 -9.29
CA ASN A 45 -9.37 -9.01 -8.10
C ASN A 45 -10.08 -8.50 -6.85
N LEU A 46 -10.32 -9.39 -5.89
CA LEU A 46 -10.56 -9.03 -4.51
C LEU A 46 -9.20 -9.04 -3.81
N ARG A 47 -8.76 -7.89 -3.28
CA ARG A 47 -7.47 -7.81 -2.59
C ARG A 47 -7.67 -7.38 -1.16
N PHE A 48 -7.38 -8.21 -0.20
CA PHE A 48 -7.38 -7.76 1.19
C PHE A 48 -6.20 -6.81 1.41
N ASP A 49 -6.49 -5.60 1.89
CA ASP A 49 -5.47 -4.64 2.31
C ASP A 49 -5.10 -4.92 3.77
N ASP A 50 -4.38 -6.01 3.96
CA ASP A 50 -4.02 -6.62 5.25
C ASP A 50 -2.63 -6.18 5.72
N THR A 51 -2.42 -4.87 5.70
CA THR A 51 -1.15 -4.25 6.12
C THR A 51 -1.09 -3.94 7.61
N ASN A 52 -2.16 -4.19 8.37
CA ASN A 52 -2.27 -3.86 9.79
C ASN A 52 -2.65 -5.08 10.63
N PRO A 53 -1.65 -5.84 11.14
CA PRO A 53 -1.89 -7.13 11.78
C PRO A 53 -2.74 -7.07 13.06
N GLU A 54 -2.87 -5.91 13.71
CA GLU A 54 -3.61 -5.80 14.98
C GLU A 54 -5.13 -5.77 14.81
N LYS A 55 -5.63 -5.43 13.63
CA LYS A 55 -7.05 -5.14 13.41
C LYS A 55 -7.77 -6.18 12.56
N GLU A 56 -7.08 -7.25 12.19
CA GLU A 56 -7.55 -8.22 11.21
C GLU A 56 -8.14 -9.44 11.92
N GLU A 57 -9.37 -9.81 11.55
CA GLU A 57 -10.03 -11.01 12.06
C GLU A 57 -10.59 -11.82 10.90
N GLU A 58 -10.40 -13.14 10.93
CA GLU A 58 -10.88 -14.09 9.89
C GLU A 58 -12.35 -13.87 9.51
N LYS A 59 -13.20 -13.52 10.48
CA LYS A 59 -14.62 -13.22 10.27
C LYS A 59 -14.87 -12.11 9.23
N PHE A 60 -13.98 -11.13 9.13
CA PHE A 60 -14.12 -10.02 8.19
C PHE A 60 -13.76 -10.44 6.77
N PHE A 61 -12.78 -11.31 6.59
CA PHE A 61 -12.44 -11.88 5.28
C PHE A 61 -13.65 -12.62 4.69
N THR A 62 -14.22 -13.54 5.46
CA THR A 62 -15.41 -14.30 5.06
C THR A 62 -16.60 -13.38 4.77
N ALA A 63 -16.89 -12.42 5.65
CA ALA A 63 -18.01 -11.50 5.46
C ALA A 63 -17.85 -10.62 4.20
N ILE A 64 -16.63 -10.20 3.88
CA ILE A 64 -16.33 -9.44 2.66
C ILE A 64 -16.59 -10.29 1.42
N GLU A 65 -16.09 -11.53 1.40
CA GLU A 65 -16.31 -12.47 0.29
C GLU A 65 -17.80 -12.76 0.08
N ASP A 66 -18.53 -13.00 1.17
CA ASP A 66 -19.97 -13.24 1.15
C ASP A 66 -20.72 -12.05 0.55
N ILE A 67 -20.36 -10.81 0.89
CA ILE A 67 -21.00 -9.61 0.33
C ILE A 67 -20.70 -9.46 -1.17
N VAL A 68 -19.46 -9.70 -1.59
CA VAL A 68 -19.09 -9.67 -3.01
C VAL A 68 -19.89 -10.72 -3.80
N GLY A 69 -20.00 -11.93 -3.26
CA GLY A 69 -20.81 -13.01 -3.84
C GLY A 69 -22.30 -12.71 -3.85
N TRP A 70 -22.83 -12.16 -2.75
CA TRP A 70 -24.24 -11.76 -2.62
C TRP A 70 -24.63 -10.67 -3.63
N LEU A 71 -23.73 -9.74 -3.94
CA LEU A 71 -23.91 -8.75 -5.00
C LEU A 71 -23.76 -9.32 -6.42
N GLY A 72 -23.53 -10.63 -6.56
CA GLY A 72 -23.50 -11.34 -7.85
C GLY A 72 -22.16 -11.25 -8.59
N TYR A 73 -21.07 -10.93 -7.88
CA TYR A 73 -19.73 -10.87 -8.46
C TYR A 73 -18.86 -12.05 -8.03
N LYS A 74 -17.93 -12.43 -8.90
CA LYS A 74 -16.91 -13.44 -8.62
C LYS A 74 -15.52 -12.84 -8.88
N PRO A 75 -14.63 -12.78 -7.88
CA PRO A 75 -13.24 -12.38 -8.08
C PRO A 75 -12.52 -13.28 -9.08
N ALA A 76 -11.70 -12.68 -9.94
CA ALA A 76 -10.77 -13.42 -10.78
C ALA A 76 -9.66 -14.06 -9.92
N ARG A 77 -9.22 -13.34 -8.89
CA ARG A 77 -8.27 -13.78 -7.87
C ARG A 77 -8.64 -13.15 -6.53
N ILE A 78 -8.33 -13.88 -5.46
CA ILE A 78 -8.27 -13.38 -4.10
C ILE A 78 -6.79 -13.25 -3.77
N THR A 79 -6.36 -12.09 -3.31
CA THR A 79 -4.96 -11.76 -3.04
C THR A 79 -4.84 -10.99 -1.76
N HIS A 80 -3.68 -11.04 -1.12
CA HIS A 80 -3.38 -10.29 0.09
C HIS A 80 -2.28 -9.27 -0.20
N SER A 81 -2.28 -8.15 0.51
CA SER A 81 -1.20 -7.17 0.41
C SER A 81 0.04 -7.69 1.14
N SER A 82 -0.16 -8.45 2.21
CA SER A 82 0.87 -9.17 2.98
C SER A 82 1.66 -10.19 2.14
N ASP A 83 1.04 -10.82 1.13
CA ASP A 83 1.72 -11.70 0.16
C ASP A 83 2.91 -11.02 -0.53
N TYR A 84 2.89 -9.68 -0.60
CA TYR A 84 3.89 -8.87 -1.29
C TYR A 84 4.91 -8.20 -0.34
N PHE A 85 4.87 -8.43 0.97
CA PHE A 85 5.76 -7.74 1.92
C PHE A 85 7.24 -7.89 1.61
N GLN A 86 7.70 -9.08 1.21
CA GLN A 86 9.08 -9.28 0.82
C GLN A 86 9.46 -8.41 -0.40
N GLN A 87 8.60 -8.38 -1.42
CA GLN A 87 8.82 -7.55 -2.61
C GLN A 87 8.78 -6.04 -2.28
N LEU A 88 7.86 -5.63 -1.41
CA LEU A 88 7.74 -4.24 -0.94
C LEU A 88 9.00 -3.81 -0.17
N TYR A 89 9.52 -4.68 0.70
CA TYR A 89 10.79 -4.46 1.40
C TYR A 89 11.97 -4.33 0.42
N GLU A 90 12.06 -5.18 -0.60
CA GLU A 90 13.11 -5.09 -1.62
C GLU A 90 13.04 -3.78 -2.41
N TRP A 91 11.83 -3.33 -2.77
CA TRP A 91 11.65 -2.03 -3.41
C TRP A 91 12.01 -0.88 -2.49
N ALA A 92 11.72 -0.97 -1.18
CA ALA A 92 12.16 0.01 -0.21
C ALA A 92 13.70 0.08 -0.15
N VAL A 93 14.40 -1.05 -0.13
CA VAL A 93 15.87 -1.11 -0.21
C VAL A 93 16.38 -0.45 -1.49
N GLU A 94 15.75 -0.73 -2.63
CA GLU A 94 16.12 -0.12 -3.92
C GLU A 94 15.88 1.40 -3.94
N LEU A 95 14.80 1.88 -3.34
CA LEU A 95 14.53 3.32 -3.18
C LEU A 95 15.60 3.99 -2.32
N ILE A 96 16.05 3.35 -1.23
CA ILE A 96 17.16 3.85 -0.41
C ILE A 96 18.45 3.92 -1.25
N ARG A 97 18.79 2.85 -1.99
CA ARG A 97 19.99 2.79 -2.85
C ARG A 97 20.01 3.88 -3.91
N LYS A 98 18.85 4.26 -4.45
CA LYS A 98 18.71 5.35 -5.41
C LYS A 98 18.68 6.74 -4.77
N GLY A 99 18.77 6.83 -3.44
CA GLY A 99 18.66 8.09 -2.70
C GLY A 99 17.24 8.68 -2.71
N HIS A 100 16.22 7.86 -2.98
CA HIS A 100 14.80 8.25 -2.99
C HIS A 100 14.07 7.93 -1.68
N ALA A 101 14.74 7.30 -0.71
CA ALA A 101 14.20 7.07 0.62
C ALA A 101 15.31 7.15 1.68
N TYR A 102 14.94 7.44 2.92
CA TYR A 102 15.85 7.55 4.05
C TYR A 102 15.13 7.18 5.35
N VAL A 103 15.84 6.64 6.33
CA VAL A 103 15.28 6.41 7.67
C VAL A 103 15.20 7.74 8.42
N CYS A 104 14.17 7.95 9.22
CA CYS A 104 13.91 9.18 9.98
C CYS A 104 13.54 8.83 11.43
N HIS A 105 14.01 9.64 12.39
CA HIS A 105 13.72 9.50 13.82
C HIS A 105 12.88 10.66 14.38
N GLN A 106 12.32 11.52 13.53
CA GLN A 106 11.30 12.47 13.99
C GLN A 106 10.10 11.69 14.49
N ARG A 107 9.57 12.10 15.64
CA ARG A 107 8.37 11.48 16.18
C ARG A 107 7.16 11.98 15.41
N VAL A 108 6.06 11.23 15.51
CA VAL A 108 4.81 11.55 14.82
C VAL A 108 4.28 12.93 15.20
N GLU A 109 4.51 13.37 16.43
CA GLU A 109 4.10 14.71 16.90
C GLU A 109 4.90 15.83 16.23
N ASP A 110 6.17 15.59 15.89
CA ASP A 110 7.07 16.58 15.29
C ASP A 110 6.80 16.74 13.78
N ILE A 111 6.08 15.78 13.17
CA ILE A 111 5.69 15.79 11.74
C ILE A 111 4.22 16.17 11.50
N ARG A 112 3.43 16.36 12.58
CA ARG A 112 2.00 16.73 12.50
C ARG A 112 1.82 18.21 12.78
N GLY A 113 1.08 18.90 11.93
CA GLY A 113 0.69 20.30 12.14
C GLY A 113 0.93 21.19 10.93
N PHE A 114 0.84 22.50 11.13
CA PHE A 114 1.02 23.50 10.07
C PHE A 114 2.48 23.92 9.87
N ASP A 115 3.34 23.74 10.87
CA ASP A 115 4.75 24.11 10.84
C ASP A 115 5.63 22.86 10.90
N VAL A 116 5.61 22.09 9.81
CA VAL A 116 6.34 20.83 9.75
C VAL A 116 7.79 21.09 9.37
N GLN A 117 8.70 20.77 10.29
CA GLN A 117 10.13 20.96 10.10
C GLN A 117 10.71 19.81 9.28
N LEU A 118 11.51 20.15 8.27
CA LEU A 118 12.24 19.18 7.46
C LEU A 118 13.05 18.23 8.34
N SER A 119 12.96 16.95 8.03
CA SER A 119 13.75 15.94 8.73
C SER A 119 15.26 16.26 8.72
N PRO A 120 15.90 16.35 9.90
CA PRO A 120 17.36 16.47 10.02
C PRO A 120 18.11 15.32 9.32
N TRP A 121 17.41 14.20 9.10
CA TRP A 121 17.96 12.97 8.55
C TRP A 121 17.77 12.83 7.04
N ARG A 122 17.10 13.79 6.37
CA ARG A 122 16.79 13.74 4.94
C ARG A 122 18.00 13.60 4.02
N THR A 123 19.17 14.07 4.46
CA THR A 123 20.43 14.01 3.71
C THR A 123 21.43 13.02 4.30
N ARG A 124 20.99 12.11 5.18
CA ARG A 124 21.88 11.09 5.73
C ARG A 124 22.45 10.18 4.62
N PRO A 125 23.65 9.60 4.81
CA PRO A 125 24.22 8.66 3.85
C PRO A 125 23.28 7.48 3.53
N ILE A 126 23.39 6.98 2.30
CA ILE A 126 22.58 5.85 1.80
C ILE A 126 22.85 4.60 2.64
N GLU A 127 24.13 4.31 2.88
CA GLU A 127 24.61 3.15 3.65
C GLU A 127 24.07 3.17 5.08
N GLU A 128 24.00 4.36 5.70
CA GLU A 128 23.42 4.53 7.03
C GLU A 128 21.93 4.20 7.02
N SER A 129 21.17 4.70 6.04
CA SER A 129 19.74 4.38 5.91
C SER A 129 19.50 2.90 5.66
N LEU A 130 20.34 2.23 4.86
CA LEU A 130 20.24 0.79 4.61
C LEU A 130 20.43 -0.02 5.89
N GLN A 131 21.46 0.31 6.67
CA GLN A 131 21.72 -0.39 7.92
C GLN A 131 20.58 -0.18 8.94
N LEU A 132 20.11 1.06 9.08
CA LEU A 132 19.01 1.39 9.99
C LEU A 132 17.70 0.71 9.57
N PHE A 133 17.42 0.63 8.27
CA PHE A 133 16.21 -0.04 7.78
C PHE A 133 16.26 -1.56 8.02
N GLU A 134 17.45 -2.17 7.92
CA GLU A 134 17.65 -3.57 8.31
C GLU A 134 17.53 -3.78 9.82
N ASP A 135 17.98 -2.81 10.62
CA ASP A 135 17.83 -2.83 12.07
C ASP A 135 16.36 -2.68 12.49
N MET A 136 15.56 -1.88 11.77
CA MET A 136 14.10 -1.78 11.96
C MET A 136 13.42 -3.13 11.71
N LYS A 137 13.77 -3.82 10.61
CA LYS A 137 13.23 -5.16 10.31
C LYS A 137 13.56 -6.18 11.40
N HIS A 138 14.73 -6.05 12.04
CA HIS A 138 15.16 -6.92 13.13
C HIS A 138 14.65 -6.48 14.53
N GLY A 139 13.78 -5.46 14.61
CA GLY A 139 13.17 -5.03 15.86
C GLY A 139 14.14 -4.35 16.83
N LYS A 140 15.15 -3.64 16.32
CA LYS A 140 16.11 -2.89 17.17
C LYS A 140 15.61 -1.51 17.61
N PHE A 141 14.40 -1.13 17.21
CA PHE A 141 13.74 0.13 17.54
C PHE A 141 12.37 -0.16 18.13
N ASP A 142 11.97 0.62 19.12
CA ASP A 142 10.61 0.58 19.64
C ASP A 142 9.63 1.20 18.63
N GLU A 143 8.34 0.92 18.81
CA GLU A 143 7.30 1.44 17.93
C GLU A 143 7.34 2.98 17.87
N GLY A 144 7.42 3.52 16.64
CA GLY A 144 7.45 4.96 16.39
C GLY A 144 8.84 5.62 16.49
N GLU A 145 9.89 4.91 16.90
CA GLU A 145 11.25 5.49 17.00
C GLU A 145 11.96 5.68 15.66
N ALA A 146 11.57 4.92 14.65
CA ALA A 146 12.15 4.99 13.32
C ALA A 146 11.09 4.74 12.23
N THR A 147 11.13 5.55 11.18
CA THR A 147 10.26 5.42 10.00
C THR A 147 11.07 5.52 8.72
N LEU A 148 10.72 4.74 7.70
CA LEU A 148 11.25 4.94 6.36
C LEU A 148 10.43 6.00 5.64
N ARG A 149 11.07 7.06 5.13
CA ARG A 149 10.41 8.17 4.45
C ARG A 149 10.90 8.33 3.03
N LEU A 150 10.00 8.70 2.12
CA LEU A 150 10.36 9.01 0.74
C LEU A 150 11.00 10.39 0.65
N LYS A 151 12.04 10.51 -0.16
CA LYS A 151 12.72 11.78 -0.44
C LYS A 151 12.13 12.41 -1.71
N LEU A 152 10.93 12.97 -1.58
CA LEU A 152 10.22 13.61 -2.69
C LEU A 152 10.36 15.13 -2.66
N VAL A 153 10.31 15.72 -3.86
CA VAL A 153 10.09 17.15 -4.11
C VAL A 153 8.95 17.22 -5.12
N LEU A 154 7.84 17.83 -4.74
CA LEU A 154 6.67 18.02 -5.60
C LEU A 154 6.91 19.21 -6.55
N GLU A 155 6.11 19.31 -7.62
CA GLU A 155 6.26 20.35 -8.66
C GLU A 155 6.23 21.79 -8.13
N GLU A 156 5.56 22.04 -6.99
CA GLU A 156 5.50 23.35 -6.33
C GLU A 156 6.68 23.60 -5.36
N GLY A 157 7.71 22.76 -5.38
CA GLY A 157 8.85 22.83 -4.46
C GLY A 157 8.53 22.35 -3.04
N LYS A 158 7.29 21.90 -2.78
CA LYS A 158 6.91 21.25 -1.52
C LYS A 158 7.69 19.95 -1.36
N VAL A 159 8.30 19.79 -0.20
CA VAL A 159 9.13 18.64 0.13
C VAL A 159 8.35 17.74 1.08
N ASP A 160 8.57 16.44 1.02
CA ASP A 160 8.20 15.57 2.16
C ASP A 160 8.84 16.17 3.42
N PRO A 161 8.06 16.43 4.49
CA PRO A 161 8.56 17.14 5.66
C PRO A 161 9.72 16.44 6.39
#